data_AF-A0A087B3T6-F1
#
_entry.id   AF-A0A087B3T6-F1
#
_cell.length_a   1.000
_cell.length_b   1.000
_cell.length_c   1.000
_cell.angle_alpha   90.00
_cell.angle_beta   90.00
_cell.angle_gamma   90.00
#
_symmetry.space_group_name_H-M   'P 1'
#
loop_
_entity.id
_entity.type
_entity.pdbx_description
1 polymer ?
#
loop_
_entity_poly.entity_id
_entity_poly.type
_entity_poly.pdbx_seq_one_letter_code
_entity_poly.pdbx_strand_id
1 'polypeptide(L)'
;MDLQADINSYYDREVTRMINEKYGIDPMEALASYLGSETYAMFNDPTLEMLDFSPAGIFDMWESERVTGDPRNSLYLRRDEYV
;
A
#
# COMPACT_ATOMS: atom_id res chain seq x y z
N MET A 1 -11.60 16.73 13.67
CA MET A 1 -10.69 15.58 13.58
C MET A 1 -11.34 14.63 12.59
N ASP A 2 -10.69 14.39 11.47
CA ASP A 2 -11.20 13.53 10.40
C ASP A 2 -10.44 12.22 10.47
N LEU A 3 -11.08 11.18 11.02
CA LEU A 3 -10.46 9.89 11.28
C LEU A 3 -9.89 9.27 10.00
N GLN A 4 -10.54 9.48 8.86
CA GLN A 4 -10.06 8.94 7.59
C GLN A 4 -8.76 9.61 7.14
N ALA A 5 -8.68 10.93 7.29
CA ALA A 5 -7.46 11.67 6.97
C ALA A 5 -6.28 11.26 7.88
N ASP A 6 -6.56 10.99 9.16
CA ASP A 6 -5.54 10.51 10.11
C ASP A 6 -5.05 9.10 9.76
N ILE A 7 -5.98 8.21 9.36
CA ILE A 7 -5.65 6.86 8.87
C ILE A 7 -4.79 6.95 7.61
N ASN A 8 -5.22 7.71 6.60
CA ASN A 8 -4.47 7.86 5.36
C ASN A 8 -3.05 8.39 5.64
N SER A 9 -2.92 9.43 6.46
CA SER A 9 -1.62 9.99 6.83
C SER A 9 -0.71 8.98 7.53
N TYR A 10 -1.26 8.09 8.36
CA TYR A 10 -0.51 7.01 8.98
C TYR A 10 0.02 6.02 7.93
N TYR A 11 -0.85 5.53 7.03
CA TYR A 11 -0.45 4.59 5.99
C TYR A 11 0.54 5.20 4.99
N ASP A 12 0.29 6.42 4.52
CA ASP A 12 1.16 7.15 3.60
C ASP A 12 2.58 7.24 4.15
N ARG A 13 2.71 7.60 5.44
CA ARG A 13 4.01 7.69 6.10
C ARG A 13 4.69 6.34 6.22
N GLU A 14 3.98 5.30 6.67
CA GLU A 14 4.60 4.00 6.89
C GLU A 14 4.98 3.31 5.58
N VAL A 15 4.12 3.35 4.56
CA VAL A 15 4.42 2.75 3.24
C VAL A 15 5.57 3.49 2.56
N THR A 16 5.56 4.83 2.58
CA THR A 16 6.68 5.63 2.05
C THR A 16 7.99 5.32 2.76
N ARG A 17 7.96 5.19 4.10
CA ARG A 17 9.14 4.81 4.89
C ARG A 17 9.67 3.45 4.46
N MET A 18 8.81 2.45 4.27
CA MET A 18 9.22 1.11 3.82
C MET A 18 9.82 1.11 2.41
N ILE A 19 9.26 1.91 1.49
CA ILE A 19 9.83 2.09 0.14
C ILE A 19 11.23 2.71 0.24
N ASN A 20 11.38 3.79 1.00
CA ASN A 20 12.66 4.47 1.20
C ASN A 20 13.70 3.53 1.83
N GLU A 21 13.35 2.82 2.90
CA GLU A 21 14.25 1.90 3.62
C GLU A 21 14.70 0.72 2.75
N LYS A 22 13.80 0.16 1.93
CA LYS A 22 14.10 -1.03 1.11
C LYS A 22 14.89 -0.70 -0.16
N TYR A 23 14.54 0.41 -0.83
CA TYR A 23 15.07 0.72 -2.16
C TYR A 23 16.00 1.94 -2.21
N GLY A 24 16.13 2.70 -1.12
CA GLY A 24 16.94 3.92 -1.09
C GLY A 24 16.38 5.06 -1.95
N ILE A 25 15.09 5.01 -2.29
CA ILE A 25 14.39 6.04 -3.08
C ILE A 25 14.13 7.26 -2.20
N ASP A 26 14.30 8.47 -2.73
CA ASP A 26 14.00 9.72 -1.99
C ASP A 26 12.57 9.71 -1.42
N PRO A 27 12.32 10.19 -0.18
CA PRO A 27 10.99 10.13 0.42
C PRO A 27 9.87 10.77 -0.41
N MET A 28 10.14 11.85 -1.14
CA MET A 28 9.13 12.51 -1.96
C MET A 28 8.83 11.71 -3.23
N GLU A 29 9.85 11.09 -3.82
CA GLU A 29 9.71 10.19 -4.96
C GLU A 29 8.99 8.89 -4.56
N ALA A 30 9.33 8.34 -3.40
CA ALA A 30 8.66 7.17 -2.83
C ALA A 30 7.17 7.44 -2.58
N LEU A 31 6.85 8.59 -1.97
CA LEU A 31 5.47 9.01 -1.74
C LEU A 31 4.74 9.20 -3.07
N ALA A 32 5.33 9.92 -4.03
CA ALA A 32 4.72 10.13 -5.34
C ALA A 32 4.46 8.81 -6.08
N SER A 33 5.39 7.86 -6.00
CA SER A 33 5.22 6.53 -6.58
C SER A 33 4.15 5.69 -5.89
N TYR A 34 3.95 5.88 -4.58
CA TYR A 34 2.88 5.21 -3.85
C TYR A 34 1.52 5.83 -4.16
N LEU A 35 1.37 7.16 -4.05
CA LEU A 35 0.11 7.86 -4.30
C LEU A 35 -0.39 7.71 -5.74
N GLY A 36 0.52 7.51 -6.70
CA GLY A 36 0.19 7.25 -8.10
C GLY A 36 -0.08 5.78 -8.46
N SER A 37 -0.10 4.87 -7.49
CA SER A 37 -0.24 3.43 -7.71
C SER A 37 -1.70 2.96 -7.68
N GLU A 38 -1.99 1.84 -8.35
CA GLU A 38 -3.28 1.15 -8.23
C GLU A 38 -3.50 0.65 -6.80
N THR A 39 -2.43 0.28 -6.09
CA THR A 39 -2.47 -0.05 -4.67
C THR A 39 -3.08 1.06 -3.83
N TYR A 40 -2.69 2.32 -4.08
CA TYR A 40 -3.24 3.46 -3.37
C TYR A 40 -4.68 3.77 -3.80
N ALA A 41 -5.02 3.55 -5.07
CA ALA A 41 -6.40 3.64 -5.53
C ALA A 41 -7.29 2.60 -4.82
N MET A 42 -6.83 1.35 -4.71
CA MET A 42 -7.51 0.30 -3.95
C MET A 42 -7.64 0.67 -2.46
N PHE A 43 -6.58 1.17 -1.84
CA PHE A 43 -6.60 1.59 -0.43
C PHE A 43 -7.68 2.64 -0.13
N ASN A 44 -7.94 3.55 -1.08
CA ASN A 44 -8.98 4.57 -0.94
C ASN A 44 -10.36 4.11 -1.42
N ASP A 45 -10.50 2.90 -1.95
CA ASP A 45 -11.80 2.32 -2.31
C ASP A 45 -12.46 1.72 -1.06
N PRO A 46 -13.57 2.31 -0.57
CA PRO A 46 -14.22 1.83 0.65
C PRO A 46 -14.88 0.44 0.47
N THR A 47 -15.03 -0.07 -0.75
CA THR A 47 -15.63 -1.38 -1.03
C THR A 47 -14.66 -2.55 -0.87
N LEU A 48 -13.35 -2.27 -0.79
CA LEU A 48 -12.29 -3.27 -0.72
C LEU A 48 -11.80 -3.57 0.70
N GLU A 49 -12.31 -2.85 1.71
CA GLU A 49 -11.99 -3.06 3.14
C GLU A 49 -10.47 -3.11 3.43
N MET A 50 -9.69 -2.30 2.71
CA MET A 50 -8.22 -2.37 2.72
C MET A 50 -7.56 -2.06 4.09
N LEU A 51 -8.31 -1.52 5.03
CA LEU A 51 -7.85 -1.25 6.40
C LEU A 51 -7.65 -2.54 7.23
N ASP A 52 -8.16 -3.68 6.77
CA ASP A 52 -7.87 -4.98 7.37
C ASP A 52 -6.41 -5.41 7.16
N PHE A 53 -5.72 -4.79 6.19
CA PHE A 53 -4.30 -4.99 5.96
C PHE A 53 -3.46 -3.98 6.75
N SER A 54 -2.41 -4.48 7.40
CA SER A 54 -1.39 -3.61 7.98
C SER A 54 -0.64 -2.81 6.89
N PRO A 55 0.07 -1.73 7.24
CA PRO A 55 0.90 -1.02 6.29
C PRO A 55 1.88 -1.93 5.53
N ALA A 56 2.40 -2.98 6.18
CA ALA A 56 3.28 -3.95 5.53
C ALA A 56 2.56 -4.78 4.45
N GLY A 57 1.27 -5.08 4.65
CA GLY A 57 0.43 -5.71 3.63
C GLY A 57 0.18 -4.80 2.44
N ILE A 58 -0.13 -3.52 2.70
CA ILE A 58 -0.29 -2.51 1.63
C ILE A 58 1.02 -2.31 0.86
N PHE A 59 2.16 -2.29 1.56
CA PHE A 59 3.47 -2.20 0.94
C PHE A 59 3.76 -3.41 0.04
N ASP A 60 3.45 -4.64 0.47
CA ASP A 60 3.62 -5.85 -0.35
C ASP A 60 2.73 -5.82 -1.62
N MET A 61 1.54 -5.24 -1.54
CA MET A 61 0.68 -5.00 -2.71
C MET A 61 1.30 -4.01 -3.68
N TRP A 62 1.86 -2.90 -3.17
CA TRP A 62 2.59 -1.95 -4.00
C TRP A 62 3.81 -2.60 -4.65
N GLU A 63 4.59 -3.40 -3.92
CA GLU A 63 5.71 -4.15 -4.49
C GLU A 63 5.25 -5.11 -5.59
N SER A 64 4.15 -5.81 -5.36
CA SER A 64 3.58 -6.77 -6.32
C SER A 64 3.11 -6.07 -7.59
N GLU A 65 2.50 -4.89 -7.47
CA GLU A 65 2.18 -4.02 -8.60
C GLU A 65 3.45 -3.60 -9.36
N ARG A 66 4.52 -3.21 -8.66
CA ARG A 66 5.77 -2.83 -9.31
C ARG A 66 6.39 -3.96 -10.14
N VAL A 67 6.26 -5.20 -9.69
CA VAL A 67 6.84 -6.38 -10.35
C VAL A 67 5.92 -6.95 -11.44
N THR A 68 4.60 -6.98 -11.20
CA THR A 68 3.65 -7.72 -12.04
C THR A 68 2.67 -6.83 -12.81
N GLY A 69 2.55 -5.56 -12.43
CA GLY A 69 1.53 -4.64 -12.94
C GLY A 69 0.16 -4.74 -12.26
N ASP A 70 -0.03 -5.67 -11.30
CA ASP A 70 -1.30 -5.81 -10.57
C ASP A 70 -1.06 -6.09 -9.07
N PRO A 71 -1.52 -5.19 -8.17
CA PRO A 71 -1.37 -5.37 -6.72
C PRO A 71 -2.04 -6.62 -6.16
N ARG A 72 -3.06 -7.16 -6.86
CA ARG A 72 -3.80 -8.37 -6.46
C ARG A 72 -2.94 -9.64 -6.49
N ASN A 73 -1.76 -9.56 -7.08
CA ASN A 73 -0.78 -10.63 -7.07
C ASN A 73 0.00 -10.76 -5.76
N SER A 74 -0.23 -9.85 -4.81
CA SER A 74 0.33 -9.90 -3.46
C SER A 74 0.02 -11.20 -2.73
N LEU A 75 0.99 -11.66 -1.95
CA LEU A 75 0.83 -12.84 -1.09
C LEU A 75 -0.19 -12.59 0.03
N TYR A 76 -0.41 -11.33 0.42
CA TYR A 76 -1.39 -10.98 1.44
C TYR A 76 -2.83 -11.17 0.97
N LEU A 77 -3.11 -10.99 -0.32
CA LEU A 77 -4.43 -11.23 -0.89
C LEU A 77 -4.66 -12.70 -1.26
N ARG A 78 -3.57 -13.43 -1.58
CA ARG A 78 -3.64 -14.85 -1.98
C ARG A 78 -3.71 -15.83 -0.80
N ARG A 79 -3.49 -15.38 0.44
CA ARG A 79 -3.46 -16.27 1.61
C ARG A 79 -4.85 -16.78 2.04
N ASP A 80 -5.92 -16.13 1.63
CA ASP A 80 -7.29 -16.51 2.00
C ASP A 80 -7.87 -17.66 1.15
N GLU A 81 -7.16 -18.17 0.13
CA GLU A 81 -7.64 -19.29 -0.69
C GLU A 81 -7.42 -20.69 -0.06
N TYR A 82 -6.76 -20.80 1.10
CA TYR A 82 -6.42 -22.08 1.73
C TYR A 82 -6.87 -22.21 3.19
N VAL A 83 -8.07 -21.71 3.53
CA VAL A 83 -8.71 -21.92 4.85
C VAL A 83 -10.04 -22.66 4.70
#